data_AF-A0A9P1F0P1-F1
#
_entry.id   AF-A0A9P1F0P1-F1
#
_cell.length_a   1.000
_cell.length_b   1.000
_cell.length_c   1.000
_cell.angle_alpha   90.00
_cell.angle_beta   90.00
_cell.angle_gamma   90.00
#
_symmetry.space_group_name_H-M   'P 1'
#
loop_
_entity.id
_entity.type
_entity.pdbx_description
1 polymer ?
#
loop_
_entity_poly.entity_id
_entity_poly.type
_entity_poly.pdbx_seq_one_letter_code
_entity_poly.pdbx_strand_id
1 'polypeptide(L)'
;MASVKWPMLNLHLWSSLLDVSISLLTTPYVLFPVAVGVPYGLMESVGIKTQYQVHWVVTVVGLVTTATLTVFENRFHILTAGKTVWSRHRIAVLSILYSFMATFLLPFTLSIPDQNVAVKIALNKLPCLPPEVYKLKMFVYSLNILPLLCIVIALFLLHVFVIFSFAGLCIKTLLRKSTRLSKKTLTLQRKFLYALITQTSVPVLLLFCPIGYIATSAARGYHNQGLNNFMFIVFSFHGVVTTLTMLLSHPRYRSATLSIFGCSPYCKFQSILSVPLLLLALLCLEGSVEAGDGSEVIVKEFIATFHKVVKSRDKDSIGALFDDDYFLHGCKINRTKDEQVQFLSSLFSDFSVDLDFKICHFMRDSKDIKVYTKINKEGPKAEYMLVLHFSADKYRLKSATEWCGNSIRSFVDVVPPHNKYVFEIISAYVRTLVQAVDERNSAMISSFLSRNFVLQLCADKYTKRQIIAFLVSLPKFTRYSVDLISAEFVDDTHRSIVFTVEIYDYGQELTAEFTTKIENNNIIIVSARSLDCMY
;
A
#
# COMPACT_ATOMS: atom_id res chain seq x y z
N MET A 1 24.35 10.52 -42.73
CA MET A 1 24.05 10.37 -41.29
C MET A 1 23.69 11.68 -40.60
N ALA A 2 23.94 12.86 -41.20
CA ALA A 2 23.60 14.16 -40.61
C ALA A 2 22.12 14.32 -40.23
N SER A 3 21.19 13.81 -41.07
CA SER A 3 19.74 13.92 -40.84
C SER A 3 19.17 13.07 -39.71
N VAL A 4 19.97 12.19 -39.08
CA VAL A 4 19.55 11.34 -37.95
C VAL A 4 20.20 11.77 -36.64
N LYS A 5 21.19 12.67 -36.70
CA LYS A 5 21.97 13.14 -35.54
C LYS A 5 21.08 13.83 -34.50
N TRP A 6 20.25 14.78 -34.91
CA TRP A 6 19.43 15.56 -34.00
C TRP A 6 18.32 14.75 -33.31
N PRO A 7 17.53 13.91 -34.00
CA PRO A 7 16.54 13.07 -33.32
C PRO A 7 17.16 12.08 -32.33
N MET A 8 18.33 11.51 -32.66
CA MET A 8 19.05 10.62 -31.74
C MET A 8 19.60 11.37 -30.52
N LEU A 9 20.16 12.57 -30.72
CA LEU A 9 20.61 13.42 -29.61
C LEU A 9 19.44 13.81 -28.70
N ASN A 10 18.29 14.19 -29.29
CA ASN A 10 17.08 14.53 -28.54
C ASN A 10 16.58 13.34 -27.71
N LEU A 11 16.52 12.13 -28.28
CA LEU A 11 16.18 10.93 -27.52
C LEU A 11 17.16 10.67 -26.38
N HIS A 12 18.46 10.78 -26.65
CA HIS A 12 19.48 10.56 -25.62
C HIS A 12 19.42 11.59 -24.49
N LEU A 13 19.16 12.86 -24.82
CA LEU A 13 18.97 13.94 -23.85
C LEU A 13 17.83 13.59 -22.88
N TRP A 14 16.62 13.34 -23.41
CA TRP A 14 15.45 13.05 -22.57
C TRP A 14 15.60 11.75 -21.79
N SER A 15 16.19 10.71 -22.38
CA SER A 15 16.44 9.44 -21.70
C SER A 15 17.41 9.62 -20.53
N SER A 16 18.53 10.32 -20.76
CA SER A 16 19.52 10.59 -19.70
C SER A 16 18.92 11.45 -18.59
N LEU A 17 18.08 12.43 -18.97
CA LEU A 17 17.39 13.28 -18.02
C LEU A 17 16.40 12.49 -17.16
N LEU A 18 15.70 11.50 -17.74
CA LEU A 18 14.81 10.62 -17.01
C LEU A 18 15.58 9.80 -15.95
N ASP A 19 16.68 9.18 -16.37
CA ASP A 19 17.52 8.35 -15.50
C ASP A 19 18.08 9.16 -14.31
N VAL A 20 18.57 10.37 -14.58
CA VAL A 20 19.04 11.31 -13.55
C VAL A 20 17.89 11.76 -12.65
N SER A 21 16.71 12.01 -13.23
CA SER A 21 15.55 12.49 -12.48
C SER A 21 15.06 11.47 -11.45
N ILE A 22 14.96 10.21 -11.83
CA ILE A 22 14.48 9.14 -10.94
C ILE A 22 15.57 8.72 -9.95
N SER A 23 16.82 8.57 -10.40
CA SER A 23 17.87 7.95 -9.58
C SER A 23 18.52 8.92 -8.60
N LEU A 24 18.62 10.20 -8.96
CA LEU A 24 19.37 11.21 -8.20
C LEU A 24 18.50 12.38 -7.74
N LEU A 25 17.68 12.95 -8.63
CA LEU A 25 16.97 14.19 -8.31
C LEU A 25 15.77 13.97 -7.39
N THR A 26 14.99 12.91 -7.62
CA THR A 26 13.75 12.66 -6.88
C THR A 26 13.84 11.46 -5.95
N THR A 27 14.47 10.36 -6.40
CA THR A 27 14.64 9.11 -5.64
C THR A 27 13.36 8.73 -4.88
N PRO A 28 12.26 8.44 -5.60
CA PRO A 28 10.93 8.41 -5.02
C PRO A 28 10.68 7.14 -4.20
N TYR A 29 10.11 7.31 -3.00
CA TYR A 29 9.55 6.22 -2.19
C TYR A 29 8.03 6.34 -2.16
N VAL A 30 7.33 5.43 -2.85
CA VAL A 30 5.89 5.54 -3.12
C VAL A 30 5.15 4.31 -2.57
N LEU A 31 3.93 4.53 -2.09
CA LEU A 31 3.09 3.53 -1.44
C LEU A 31 1.76 3.34 -2.18
N PHE A 32 1.76 2.59 -3.29
CA PHE A 32 0.50 2.20 -3.97
C PHE A 32 -0.33 1.27 -3.09
N PRO A 33 -1.68 1.29 -3.16
CA PRO A 33 -2.53 1.76 -4.25
C PRO A 33 -2.87 3.26 -4.23
N VAL A 34 -2.54 3.96 -3.14
CA VAL A 34 -2.71 5.42 -3.06
C VAL A 34 -1.47 6.09 -3.65
N ALA A 35 -1.60 7.18 -4.39
CA ALA A 35 -0.42 7.90 -4.88
C ALA A 35 0.13 8.80 -3.77
N VAL A 36 0.73 8.18 -2.75
CA VAL A 36 1.40 8.84 -1.62
C VAL A 36 2.85 8.42 -1.55
N GLY A 37 3.73 9.34 -1.18
CA GLY A 37 5.14 9.04 -1.08
C GLY A 37 5.98 10.22 -0.60
N VAL A 38 7.29 9.98 -0.54
CA VAL A 38 8.29 10.95 -0.15
C VAL A 38 9.47 10.87 -1.13
N PRO A 39 9.96 12.00 -1.65
CA PRO A 39 11.20 12.04 -2.41
C PRO A 39 12.40 12.11 -1.47
N TYR A 40 13.47 11.38 -1.80
CA TYR A 40 14.75 11.42 -1.07
C TYR A 40 15.90 12.07 -1.85
N GLY A 41 15.64 12.50 -3.08
CA GLY A 41 16.67 13.00 -3.98
C GLY A 41 17.08 14.46 -3.72
N LEU A 42 18.01 14.93 -4.54
CA LEU A 42 18.59 16.28 -4.42
C LEU A 42 17.53 17.40 -4.48
N MET A 43 16.44 17.23 -5.23
CA MET A 43 15.38 18.24 -5.32
C MET A 43 14.72 18.50 -3.97
N GLU A 44 14.59 17.47 -3.12
CA GLU A 44 14.08 17.64 -1.76
C GLU A 44 15.09 18.41 -0.89
N SER A 45 16.39 18.10 -1.03
CA SER A 45 17.44 18.79 -0.25
C SER A 45 17.53 20.30 -0.50
N VAL A 46 17.15 20.75 -1.70
CA VAL A 46 17.09 22.18 -2.06
C VAL A 46 15.70 22.81 -1.85
N GLY A 47 14.74 22.05 -1.28
CA GLY A 47 13.42 22.54 -0.92
C GLY A 47 12.39 22.64 -2.06
N ILE A 48 12.59 21.94 -3.18
CA ILE A 48 11.60 21.90 -4.26
C ILE A 48 10.40 21.06 -3.81
N LYS A 49 9.20 21.65 -3.80
CA LYS A 49 7.97 20.96 -3.38
C LYS A 49 7.73 19.67 -4.18
N THR A 50 7.33 18.60 -3.49
CA THR A 50 7.10 17.26 -4.05
C THR A 50 6.15 17.26 -5.25
N GLN A 51 5.11 18.10 -5.26
CA GLN A 51 4.18 18.23 -6.38
C GLN A 51 4.88 18.54 -7.72
N TYR A 52 5.91 19.40 -7.69
CA TYR A 52 6.65 19.79 -8.89
C TYR A 52 7.64 18.70 -9.30
N GLN A 53 8.19 17.95 -8.33
CA GLN A 53 9.05 16.80 -8.61
C GLN A 53 8.28 15.69 -9.34
N VAL A 54 7.06 15.35 -8.88
CA VAL A 54 6.19 14.37 -9.54
C VAL A 54 5.82 14.86 -10.94
N HIS A 55 5.46 16.15 -11.06
CA HIS A 55 5.11 16.75 -12.34
C HIS A 55 6.26 16.65 -13.36
N TRP A 56 7.48 16.96 -12.91
CA TRP A 56 8.70 16.88 -13.70
C TRP A 56 8.97 15.46 -14.20
N VAL A 57 9.02 14.45 -13.31
CA VAL A 57 9.38 13.08 -13.68
C VAL A 57 8.39 12.50 -14.70
N VAL A 58 7.09 12.62 -14.44
CA VAL A 58 6.05 12.07 -15.33
C VAL A 58 6.04 12.78 -16.69
N THR A 59 6.31 14.09 -16.71
CA THR A 59 6.47 14.85 -17.96
C THR A 59 7.67 14.36 -18.76
N VAL A 60 8.83 14.16 -18.12
CA VAL A 60 10.03 13.66 -18.78
C VAL A 60 9.80 12.26 -19.38
N VAL A 61 9.06 11.38 -18.71
CA VAL A 61 8.62 10.09 -19.28
C VAL A 61 7.85 10.28 -20.60
N GLY A 62 6.88 11.20 -20.62
CA GLY A 62 6.13 11.54 -21.83
C GLY A 62 7.02 12.07 -22.96
N LEU A 63 8.01 12.91 -22.63
CA LEU A 63 8.96 13.46 -23.60
C LEU A 63 9.90 12.40 -24.16
N VAL A 64 10.34 11.42 -23.37
CA VAL A 64 11.14 10.27 -23.85
C VAL A 64 10.37 9.44 -24.88
N THR A 65 9.08 9.16 -24.63
CA THR A 65 8.25 8.40 -25.58
C THR A 65 8.03 9.18 -26.88
N THR A 66 7.82 10.49 -26.80
CA THR A 66 7.68 11.39 -27.96
C THR A 66 8.99 11.51 -28.75
N ALA A 67 10.13 11.56 -28.07
CA ALA A 67 11.45 11.54 -28.70
C ALA A 67 11.71 10.23 -29.45
N THR A 68 11.32 9.10 -28.87
CA THR A 68 11.40 7.78 -29.51
C THR A 68 10.54 7.74 -30.78
N LEU A 69 9.30 8.21 -30.71
CA LEU A 69 8.42 8.36 -31.87
C LEU A 69 9.07 9.21 -32.97
N THR A 70 9.67 10.34 -32.59
CA THR A 70 10.36 11.24 -33.52
C THR A 70 11.50 10.55 -34.28
N VAL A 71 12.22 9.60 -33.66
CA VAL A 71 13.28 8.83 -34.34
C VAL A 71 12.71 7.96 -35.46
N PHE A 72 11.63 7.21 -35.20
CA PHE A 72 10.99 6.35 -36.20
C PHE A 72 10.28 7.15 -37.29
N GLU A 73 9.58 8.21 -36.91
CA GLU A 73 8.94 9.15 -37.84
C GLU A 73 9.99 9.78 -38.77
N ASN A 74 11.09 10.29 -38.23
CA ASN A 74 12.15 10.92 -39.04
C ASN A 74 12.78 9.91 -40.00
N ARG A 75 12.91 8.65 -39.58
CA ARG A 75 13.40 7.59 -40.46
C ARG A 75 12.44 7.33 -41.61
N PHE A 76 11.14 7.26 -41.34
CA PHE A 76 10.12 7.13 -42.38
C PHE A 76 10.16 8.30 -43.38
N HIS A 77 10.29 9.53 -42.88
CA HIS A 77 10.43 10.72 -43.72
C HIS A 77 11.67 10.66 -44.64
N ILE A 78 12.83 10.23 -44.11
CA ILE A 78 14.05 10.06 -44.92
C ILE A 78 13.87 9.00 -46.00
N LEU A 79 13.30 7.83 -45.66
CA LEU A 79 13.10 6.72 -46.60
C LEU A 79 12.12 7.07 -47.73
N THR A 80 11.18 7.99 -47.47
CA THR A 80 10.22 8.48 -48.47
C THR A 80 10.68 9.75 -49.19
N ALA A 81 11.88 10.25 -48.87
CA ALA A 81 12.44 11.49 -49.41
C ALA A 81 11.48 12.70 -49.29
N GLY A 82 10.67 12.75 -48.23
CA GLY A 82 9.71 13.84 -47.99
C GLY A 82 8.56 13.95 -49.01
N LYS A 83 8.35 12.95 -49.88
CA LYS A 83 7.33 13.02 -50.94
C LYS A 83 5.91 12.67 -50.49
N THR A 84 5.70 12.45 -49.20
CA THR A 84 4.40 12.08 -48.63
C THR A 84 3.63 13.32 -48.17
N VAL A 85 2.30 13.26 -48.17
CA VAL A 85 1.44 14.31 -47.59
C VAL A 85 1.78 14.57 -46.12
N TRP A 86 2.19 13.53 -45.41
CA TRP A 86 2.71 13.60 -44.03
C TRP A 86 3.84 14.63 -43.88
N SER A 87 4.72 14.76 -44.87
CA SER A 87 5.85 15.70 -44.82
C SER A 87 5.46 17.16 -44.62
N ARG A 88 4.24 17.57 -45.04
CA ARG A 88 3.75 18.94 -44.90
C ARG A 88 3.34 19.27 -43.46
N HIS A 89 2.84 18.28 -42.72
CA HIS A 89 2.22 18.50 -41.41
C HIS A 89 3.08 18.01 -40.24
N ARG A 90 4.14 17.23 -40.52
CA ARG A 90 4.93 16.53 -39.49
C ARG A 90 5.44 17.43 -38.37
N ILE A 91 5.97 18.62 -38.70
CA ILE A 91 6.57 19.50 -37.69
C ILE A 91 5.49 20.07 -36.77
N ALA A 92 4.35 20.48 -37.34
CA ALA A 92 3.22 20.95 -36.55
C ALA A 92 2.67 19.84 -35.63
N VAL A 93 2.46 18.63 -36.17
CA VAL A 93 1.96 17.49 -35.38
C VAL A 93 2.93 17.10 -34.26
N LEU A 94 4.24 17.00 -34.55
CA LEU A 94 5.25 16.72 -33.54
C LEU A 94 5.29 17.82 -32.48
N SER A 95 5.23 19.10 -32.87
CA SER A 95 5.23 20.22 -31.93
C SER A 95 4.02 20.20 -30.99
N ILE A 96 2.84 19.86 -31.52
CA ILE A 96 1.61 19.67 -30.73
C ILE A 96 1.80 18.50 -29.76
N LEU A 97 2.36 17.37 -30.19
CA LEU A 97 2.60 16.21 -29.33
C LEU A 97 3.56 16.53 -28.18
N TYR A 98 4.68 17.22 -28.46
CA TYR A 98 5.61 17.65 -27.41
C TYR A 98 4.94 18.61 -26.43
N SER A 99 4.19 19.60 -26.94
CA SER A 99 3.48 20.56 -26.10
C SER A 99 2.43 19.87 -25.23
N PHE A 100 1.65 18.96 -25.80
CA PHE A 100 0.67 18.15 -25.07
C PHE A 100 1.34 17.33 -23.98
N MET A 101 2.45 16.64 -24.27
CA MET A 101 3.18 15.86 -23.26
C MET A 101 3.82 16.72 -22.17
N ALA A 102 4.15 17.98 -22.46
CA ALA A 102 4.62 18.92 -21.45
C ALA A 102 3.49 19.40 -20.51
N THR A 103 2.22 19.34 -20.94
CA THR A 103 1.10 19.96 -20.21
C THR A 103 0.02 18.99 -19.72
N PHE A 104 -0.05 17.75 -20.21
CA PHE A 104 -1.18 16.84 -19.94
C PHE A 104 -1.41 16.55 -18.46
N LEU A 105 -0.37 16.68 -17.64
CA LEU A 105 -0.43 16.41 -16.20
C LEU A 105 -0.94 17.61 -15.38
N LEU A 106 -0.97 18.82 -15.96
CA LEU A 106 -1.40 20.04 -15.28
C LEU A 106 -2.76 19.90 -14.58
N PRO A 107 -3.82 19.33 -15.20
CA PRO A 107 -5.11 19.18 -14.51
C PRO A 107 -5.02 18.35 -13.22
N PHE A 108 -4.17 17.31 -13.22
CA PHE A 108 -3.96 16.47 -12.04
C PHE A 108 -3.14 17.19 -10.97
N THR A 109 -2.11 17.94 -11.37
CA THR A 109 -1.30 18.74 -10.44
C THR A 109 -2.10 19.88 -9.81
N LEU A 110 -3.03 20.48 -10.56
CA LEU A 110 -3.94 21.52 -10.05
C LEU A 110 -5.05 20.96 -9.15
N SER A 111 -5.34 19.66 -9.25
CA SER A 111 -6.38 18.97 -8.48
C SER A 111 -5.82 18.15 -7.31
N ILE A 112 -4.59 18.46 -6.87
CA ILE A 112 -3.99 17.80 -5.71
C ILE A 112 -4.83 18.12 -4.46
N PRO A 113 -5.20 17.10 -3.66
CA PRO A 113 -6.05 17.32 -2.49
C PRO A 113 -5.31 18.05 -1.36
N ASP A 114 -6.07 18.69 -0.47
CA ASP A 114 -5.52 19.31 0.75
C ASP A 114 -4.77 18.26 1.57
N GLN A 115 -3.47 18.49 1.79
CA GLN A 115 -2.59 17.52 2.43
C GLN A 115 -2.97 17.23 3.89
N ASN A 116 -3.57 18.19 4.61
CA ASN A 116 -3.97 18.02 6.01
C ASN A 116 -5.04 16.92 6.17
N VAL A 117 -5.90 16.79 5.15
CA VAL A 117 -6.97 15.80 5.10
C VAL A 117 -6.54 14.58 4.29
N ALA A 118 -5.83 14.79 3.17
CA ALA A 118 -5.46 13.73 2.25
C ALA A 118 -4.53 12.70 2.87
N VAL A 119 -3.55 13.12 3.67
CA VAL A 119 -2.64 12.18 4.36
C VAL A 119 -3.43 11.25 5.30
N LYS A 120 -4.40 11.80 6.05
CA LYS A 120 -5.28 11.01 6.94
C LYS A 120 -6.09 9.97 6.15
N ILE A 121 -6.69 10.38 5.01
CA ILE A 121 -7.45 9.47 4.16
C ILE A 121 -6.54 8.42 3.51
N ALA A 122 -5.34 8.79 3.09
CA ALA A 122 -4.37 7.88 2.49
C ALA A 122 -3.94 6.79 3.48
N LEU A 123 -3.65 7.16 4.73
CA LEU A 123 -3.28 6.22 5.80
C LEU A 123 -4.40 5.21 6.10
N ASN A 124 -5.68 5.63 6.03
CA ASN A 124 -6.82 4.72 6.19
C ASN A 124 -6.98 3.70 5.04
N LYS A 125 -6.38 3.96 3.89
CA LYS A 125 -6.43 3.08 2.70
C LYS A 125 -5.21 2.16 2.60
N LEU A 126 -4.16 2.43 3.37
CA LEU A 126 -2.94 1.62 3.42
C LEU A 126 -3.04 0.64 4.59
N PRO A 127 -2.35 -0.52 4.51
CA PRO A 127 -2.18 -1.38 5.67
C PRO A 127 -1.29 -0.70 6.73
N CYS A 128 -1.16 -1.31 7.90
CA CYS A 128 -0.23 -0.83 8.93
C CYS A 128 1.19 -0.73 8.35
N LEU A 129 1.81 0.44 8.47
CA LEU A 129 3.14 0.73 7.95
C LEU A 129 4.18 0.60 9.08
N PRO A 130 5.46 0.40 8.77
CA PRO A 130 6.52 0.48 9.77
C PRO A 130 6.55 1.85 10.48
N PRO A 131 6.88 1.93 11.79
CA PRO A 131 6.92 3.17 12.57
C PRO A 131 7.74 4.29 11.93
N GLU A 132 8.80 3.94 11.21
CA GLU A 132 9.68 4.86 10.51
C GLU A 132 8.94 5.62 9.41
N VAL A 133 7.98 4.97 8.74
CA VAL A 133 7.22 5.55 7.63
C VAL A 133 6.25 6.62 8.11
N TYR A 134 5.69 6.48 9.32
CA TYR A 134 4.82 7.49 9.91
C TYR A 134 5.54 8.78 10.30
N LYS A 135 6.86 8.71 10.51
CA LYS A 135 7.70 9.89 10.80
C LYS A 135 8.05 10.68 9.54
N LEU A 136 7.80 10.11 8.35
CA LEU A 136 8.09 10.76 7.09
C LEU A 136 7.03 11.81 6.77
N LYS A 137 7.47 12.91 6.15
CA LYS A 137 6.59 13.95 5.63
C LYS A 137 5.92 13.49 4.32
N MET A 138 4.92 12.63 4.45
CA MET A 138 4.19 12.06 3.32
C MET A 138 3.49 13.14 2.48
N PHE A 139 3.56 12.97 1.17
CA PHE A 139 2.84 13.79 0.21
C PHE A 139 1.86 12.93 -0.58
N VAL A 140 0.57 13.29 -0.55
CA VAL A 140 -0.50 12.61 -1.28
C VAL A 140 -0.75 13.34 -2.58
N TYR A 141 -0.30 12.75 -3.69
CA TYR A 141 -0.57 13.25 -5.03
C TYR A 141 -2.03 12.98 -5.46
N SER A 142 -2.56 11.79 -5.15
CA SER A 142 -3.96 11.45 -5.41
C SER A 142 -4.48 10.33 -4.51
N LEU A 143 -5.71 10.52 -4.00
CA LEU A 143 -6.46 9.51 -3.25
C LEU A 143 -7.10 8.43 -4.14
N ASN A 144 -7.23 8.69 -5.44
CA ASN A 144 -7.68 7.75 -6.46
C ASN A 144 -6.79 7.92 -7.71
N ILE A 145 -5.75 7.09 -7.82
CA ILE A 145 -4.76 7.18 -8.89
C ILE A 145 -5.26 6.60 -10.23
N LEU A 146 -6.36 5.84 -10.22
CA LEU A 146 -6.83 5.06 -11.36
C LEU A 146 -7.08 5.90 -12.62
N PRO A 147 -7.75 7.08 -12.58
CA PRO A 147 -7.97 7.88 -13.78
C PRO A 147 -6.67 8.37 -14.43
N LEU A 148 -5.71 8.84 -13.62
CA LEU A 148 -4.39 9.25 -14.11
C LEU A 148 -3.68 8.06 -14.74
N LEU A 149 -3.70 6.91 -14.08
CA LEU A 149 -3.05 5.71 -14.58
C LEU A 149 -3.68 5.22 -15.90
N CYS A 150 -5.01 5.25 -16.02
CA CYS A 150 -5.69 4.93 -17.27
C CYS A 150 -5.25 5.85 -18.42
N ILE A 151 -5.14 7.16 -18.18
CA ILE A 151 -4.66 8.11 -19.19
C ILE A 151 -3.21 7.83 -19.55
N VAL A 152 -2.33 7.64 -18.57
CA VAL A 152 -0.90 7.34 -18.81
C VAL A 152 -0.74 6.05 -19.61
N ILE A 153 -1.47 4.98 -19.25
CA ILE A 153 -1.47 3.70 -19.98
C ILE A 153 -1.99 3.89 -21.40
N ALA A 154 -3.12 4.59 -21.59
CA ALA A 154 -3.69 4.84 -22.91
C ALA A 154 -2.71 5.63 -23.81
N LEU A 155 -2.08 6.68 -23.26
CA LEU A 155 -1.08 7.47 -23.97
C LEU A 155 0.18 6.65 -24.31
N PHE A 156 0.66 5.82 -23.37
CA PHE A 156 1.79 4.93 -23.59
C PHE A 156 1.50 3.92 -24.71
N LEU A 157 0.36 3.22 -24.64
CA LEU A 157 -0.07 2.27 -25.66
C LEU A 157 -0.26 2.93 -27.02
N LEU A 158 -0.82 4.15 -27.06
CA LEU A 158 -0.93 4.95 -28.28
C LEU A 158 0.45 5.26 -28.88
N HIS A 159 1.42 5.69 -28.05
CA HIS A 159 2.78 5.96 -28.52
C HIS A 159 3.46 4.70 -29.07
N VAL A 160 3.34 3.59 -28.34
CA VAL A 160 3.84 2.28 -28.78
C VAL A 160 3.23 1.91 -30.14
N PHE A 161 1.90 2.02 -30.28
CA PHE A 161 1.21 1.75 -31.54
C PHE A 161 1.72 2.64 -32.69
N VAL A 162 1.88 3.94 -32.47
CA VAL A 162 2.35 4.88 -33.50
C VAL A 162 3.82 4.61 -33.88
N ILE A 163 4.69 4.33 -32.89
CA ILE A 163 6.09 3.95 -33.12
C ILE A 163 6.17 2.72 -34.02
N PHE A 164 5.45 1.65 -33.68
CA PHE A 164 5.47 0.40 -34.45
C PHE A 164 4.77 0.55 -35.82
N SER A 165 3.79 1.45 -35.94
CA SER A 165 3.21 1.83 -37.23
C SER A 165 4.24 2.47 -38.16
N PHE A 166 5.02 3.44 -37.67
CA PHE A 166 6.12 4.03 -38.45
C PHE A 166 7.22 3.01 -38.76
N ALA A 167 7.54 2.11 -37.83
CA ALA A 167 8.46 1.01 -38.08
C ALA A 167 7.96 0.09 -39.21
N GLY A 168 6.69 -0.29 -39.19
CA GLY A 168 6.04 -1.07 -40.24
C GLY A 168 6.04 -0.37 -41.60
N LEU A 169 5.77 0.94 -41.64
CA LEU A 169 5.89 1.76 -42.85
C LEU A 169 7.33 1.81 -43.39
N CYS A 170 8.32 1.88 -42.51
CA CYS A 170 9.74 1.80 -42.89
C CYS A 170 10.07 0.44 -43.50
N ILE A 171 9.64 -0.66 -42.88
CA ILE A 171 9.83 -2.02 -43.40
C ILE A 171 9.18 -2.14 -44.78
N LYS A 172 7.91 -1.75 -44.92
CA LYS A 172 7.17 -1.76 -46.20
C LYS A 172 7.92 -0.97 -47.29
N THR A 173 8.46 0.19 -46.94
CA THR A 173 9.24 1.03 -47.87
C THR A 173 10.54 0.35 -48.29
N LEU A 174 11.25 -0.31 -47.36
CA LEU A 174 12.48 -1.05 -47.63
C LEU A 174 12.27 -2.39 -48.36
N LEU A 175 11.05 -2.93 -48.38
CA LEU A 175 10.71 -4.16 -49.12
C LEU A 175 10.29 -3.88 -50.58
N ARG A 176 9.93 -2.66 -50.94
CA ARG A 176 9.54 -2.31 -52.32
C ARG A 176 10.72 -2.46 -53.30
N LYS A 177 10.48 -3.13 -54.44
CA LYS A 177 11.48 -3.37 -55.50
C LYS A 177 12.00 -2.09 -56.18
N SER A 178 11.27 -0.97 -56.12
CA SER A 178 11.64 0.31 -56.76
C SER A 178 12.45 1.26 -55.87
N THR A 179 13.07 0.77 -54.79
CA THR A 179 13.91 1.63 -53.95
C THR A 179 15.11 2.10 -54.78
N ARG A 180 15.31 3.43 -54.89
CA ARG A 180 16.45 4.08 -55.57
C ARG A 180 17.81 3.81 -54.89
N LEU A 181 17.87 2.83 -54.00
CA LEU A 181 19.02 2.51 -53.16
C LEU A 181 19.76 1.33 -53.76
N SER A 182 21.09 1.38 -53.73
CA SER A 182 21.91 0.21 -54.08
C SER A 182 21.64 -0.96 -53.12
N LYS A 183 21.88 -2.19 -53.58
CA LYS A 183 21.74 -3.41 -52.74
C LYS A 183 22.50 -3.29 -51.41
N LYS A 184 23.71 -2.71 -51.45
CA LYS A 184 24.55 -2.48 -50.25
C LYS A 184 23.89 -1.51 -49.27
N THR A 185 23.38 -0.37 -49.76
CA THR A 185 22.69 0.62 -48.93
C THR A 185 21.40 0.06 -48.35
N LEU A 186 20.63 -0.70 -49.14
CA LEU A 186 19.38 -1.32 -48.68
C LEU A 186 19.62 -2.29 -47.52
N THR A 187 20.63 -3.15 -47.63
CA THR A 187 21.04 -4.07 -46.56
C THR A 187 21.43 -3.31 -45.29
N LEU A 188 22.20 -2.23 -45.42
CA LEU A 188 22.60 -1.40 -44.28
C LEU A 188 21.39 -0.73 -43.60
N GLN A 189 20.45 -0.21 -44.40
CA GLN A 189 19.22 0.42 -43.91
C GLN A 189 18.33 -0.57 -43.15
N ARG A 190 18.17 -1.79 -43.65
CA ARG A 190 17.43 -2.87 -42.97
C ARG A 190 18.08 -3.28 -41.65
N LYS A 191 19.39 -3.56 -41.65
CA LYS A 191 20.13 -3.92 -40.43
C LYS A 191 20.00 -2.86 -39.35
N PHE A 192 20.13 -1.58 -39.73
CA PHE A 192 19.94 -0.48 -38.80
C PHE A 192 18.51 -0.41 -38.25
N LEU A 193 17.49 -0.57 -39.11
CA LEU A 193 16.09 -0.52 -38.67
C LEU A 193 15.77 -1.65 -37.68
N TYR A 194 16.24 -2.87 -37.96
CA TYR A 194 16.06 -3.99 -37.03
C TYR A 194 16.77 -3.74 -35.69
N ALA A 195 18.01 -3.23 -35.71
CA ALA A 195 18.72 -2.86 -34.48
C ALA A 195 17.95 -1.80 -33.67
N LEU A 196 17.37 -0.80 -34.33
CA LEU A 196 16.57 0.25 -33.67
C LEU A 196 15.27 -0.31 -33.08
N ILE A 197 14.58 -1.19 -33.82
CA ILE A 197 13.38 -1.90 -33.32
C ILE A 197 13.76 -2.69 -32.07
N THR A 198 14.81 -3.50 -32.11
CA THR A 198 15.29 -4.27 -30.95
C THR A 198 15.64 -3.38 -29.76
N GLN A 199 16.38 -2.29 -30.00
CA GLN A 199 16.74 -1.32 -28.96
C GLN A 199 15.52 -0.69 -28.29
N THR A 200 14.43 -0.49 -29.03
CA THR A 200 13.20 0.13 -28.51
C THR A 200 12.29 -0.89 -27.85
N SER A 201 12.19 -2.10 -28.40
CA SER A 201 11.30 -3.15 -27.88
C SER A 201 11.74 -3.66 -26.50
N VAL A 202 13.04 -3.86 -26.26
CA VAL A 202 13.52 -4.47 -25.01
C VAL A 202 13.13 -3.62 -23.78
N PRO A 203 13.38 -2.29 -23.73
CA PRO A 203 12.97 -1.47 -22.59
C PRO A 203 11.46 -1.31 -22.46
N VAL A 204 10.73 -1.22 -23.58
CA VAL A 204 9.26 -1.16 -23.57
C VAL A 204 8.66 -2.41 -22.91
N LEU A 205 9.23 -3.59 -23.21
CA LEU A 205 8.81 -4.85 -22.58
C LEU A 205 9.07 -4.85 -21.07
N LEU A 206 10.20 -4.31 -20.63
CA LEU A 206 10.53 -4.20 -19.21
C LEU A 206 9.54 -3.31 -18.46
N LEU A 207 9.12 -2.19 -19.08
CA LEU A 207 8.22 -1.21 -18.46
C LEU A 207 6.78 -1.70 -18.31
N PHE A 208 6.34 -2.73 -19.06
CA PHE A 208 5.01 -3.32 -18.85
C PHE A 208 4.84 -3.93 -17.45
N CYS A 209 5.92 -4.45 -16.86
CA CYS A 209 5.89 -5.06 -15.53
C CYS A 209 5.50 -4.05 -14.43
N PRO A 210 6.24 -2.94 -14.20
CA PRO A 210 5.88 -1.95 -13.19
C PRO A 210 4.53 -1.28 -13.50
N ILE A 211 4.21 -0.98 -14.77
CA ILE A 211 2.92 -0.38 -15.13
C ILE A 211 1.76 -1.33 -14.80
N GLY A 212 1.89 -2.62 -15.14
CA GLY A 212 0.86 -3.63 -14.88
C GLY A 212 0.67 -3.90 -13.39
N TYR A 213 1.76 -3.92 -12.62
CA TYR A 213 1.70 -4.02 -11.17
C TYR A 213 0.96 -2.83 -10.55
N ILE A 214 1.35 -1.59 -10.89
CA ILE A 214 0.72 -0.38 -10.36
C ILE A 214 -0.78 -0.36 -10.71
N ALA A 215 -1.14 -0.77 -11.93
CA ALA A 215 -2.54 -0.87 -12.35
C ALA A 215 -3.33 -1.90 -11.55
N THR A 216 -2.75 -3.07 -11.32
CA THR A 216 -3.39 -4.13 -10.55
C THR A 216 -3.53 -3.75 -9.07
N SER A 217 -2.48 -3.14 -8.50
CA SER A 217 -2.47 -2.58 -7.15
C SER A 217 -3.60 -1.55 -7.00
N ALA A 218 -3.63 -0.54 -7.86
CA ALA A 218 -4.64 0.52 -7.84
C ALA A 218 -6.07 -0.01 -8.02
N ALA A 219 -6.29 -0.93 -8.96
CA ALA A 219 -7.62 -1.47 -9.26
C ALA A 219 -8.16 -2.38 -8.15
N ARG A 220 -7.29 -3.13 -7.46
CA ARG A 220 -7.69 -4.07 -6.40
C ARG A 220 -7.58 -3.48 -4.99
N GLY A 221 -7.03 -2.27 -4.84
CA GLY A 221 -6.69 -1.72 -3.53
C GLY A 221 -5.61 -2.53 -2.81
N TYR A 222 -4.73 -3.19 -3.56
CA TYR A 222 -3.69 -4.08 -3.02
C TYR A 222 -2.39 -3.31 -2.74
N HIS A 223 -1.88 -3.40 -1.50
CA HIS A 223 -0.60 -2.81 -1.10
C HIS A 223 0.42 -3.89 -0.78
N ASN A 224 1.65 -3.73 -1.27
CA ASN A 224 2.82 -4.50 -0.84
C ASN A 224 4.06 -3.63 -1.02
N GLN A 225 4.70 -3.22 0.07
CA GLN A 225 5.81 -2.27 0.00
C GLN A 225 7.08 -2.88 -0.62
N GLY A 226 7.33 -4.17 -0.41
CA GLY A 226 8.44 -4.87 -1.05
C GLY A 226 8.31 -4.86 -2.58
N LEU A 227 7.11 -5.18 -3.08
CA LEU A 227 6.80 -5.12 -4.51
C LEU A 227 6.80 -3.68 -5.05
N ASN A 228 6.27 -2.70 -4.31
CA ASN A 228 6.37 -1.29 -4.69
C ASN A 228 7.84 -0.90 -4.92
N ASN A 229 8.70 -1.14 -3.93
CA ASN A 229 10.12 -0.81 -4.00
C ASN A 229 10.81 -1.54 -5.17
N PHE A 230 10.56 -2.84 -5.31
CA PHE A 230 11.11 -3.65 -6.40
C PHE A 230 10.69 -3.12 -7.78
N MET A 231 9.43 -2.75 -7.97
CA MET A 231 8.94 -2.21 -9.24
C MET A 231 9.55 -0.85 -9.57
N PHE A 232 9.83 0.00 -8.58
CA PHE A 232 10.58 1.24 -8.79
C PHE A 232 12.07 1.00 -9.11
N ILE A 233 12.67 -0.06 -8.56
CA ILE A 233 14.02 -0.49 -8.95
C ILE A 233 14.03 -0.97 -10.41
N VAL A 234 13.08 -1.83 -10.81
CA VAL A 234 12.92 -2.27 -12.21
C VAL A 234 12.70 -1.08 -13.14
N PHE A 235 11.86 -0.13 -12.74
CA PHE A 235 11.64 1.11 -13.47
C PHE A 235 12.94 1.92 -13.60
N SER A 236 13.73 2.07 -12.54
CA SER A 236 15.00 2.80 -12.59
C SER A 236 16.07 2.08 -13.44
N PHE A 237 16.08 0.75 -13.43
CA PHE A 237 17.06 -0.07 -14.15
C PHE A 237 16.85 -0.10 -15.68
N HIS A 238 15.69 0.38 -16.17
CA HIS A 238 15.38 0.39 -17.60
C HIS A 238 16.42 1.15 -18.45
N GLY A 239 17.01 2.23 -17.92
CA GLY A 239 18.03 3.02 -18.62
C GLY A 239 19.32 2.24 -18.88
N VAL A 240 19.74 1.41 -17.90
CA VAL A 240 20.89 0.51 -18.04
C VAL A 240 20.62 -0.53 -19.12
N VAL A 241 19.44 -1.16 -19.09
CA VAL A 241 19.03 -2.16 -20.08
C VAL A 241 18.95 -1.55 -21.48
N THR A 242 18.43 -0.33 -21.61
CA THR A 242 18.37 0.41 -22.87
C THR A 242 19.76 0.69 -23.43
N THR A 243 20.66 1.17 -22.59
CA THR A 243 22.05 1.49 -22.96
C THR A 243 22.80 0.24 -23.39
N LEU A 244 22.70 -0.85 -22.62
CA LEU A 244 23.33 -2.12 -22.97
C LEU A 244 22.78 -2.65 -24.30
N THR A 245 21.46 -2.61 -24.51
CA THR A 245 20.84 -3.06 -25.75
C THR A 245 21.32 -2.22 -26.94
N MET A 246 21.48 -0.90 -26.77
CA MET A 246 22.05 -0.02 -27.80
C MET A 246 23.50 -0.40 -28.14
N LEU A 247 24.37 -0.53 -27.12
CA LEU A 247 25.78 -0.86 -27.31
C LEU A 247 25.95 -2.21 -28.03
N LEU A 248 25.11 -3.19 -27.72
CA LEU A 248 25.17 -4.52 -28.29
C LEU A 248 24.57 -4.62 -29.70
N SER A 249 23.46 -3.91 -29.95
CA SER A 249 22.70 -4.01 -31.21
C SER A 249 23.34 -3.23 -32.36
N HIS A 250 24.18 -2.22 -32.07
CA HIS A 250 24.80 -1.36 -33.07
C HIS A 250 26.29 -1.68 -33.24
N PRO A 251 26.73 -2.24 -34.39
CA PRO A 251 28.12 -2.65 -34.60
C PRO A 251 29.14 -1.54 -34.39
N ARG A 252 28.80 -0.29 -34.78
CA ARG A 252 29.66 0.89 -34.61
C ARG A 252 29.91 1.21 -33.14
N TYR A 253 28.86 1.16 -32.30
CA TYR A 253 28.97 1.42 -30.88
C TYR A 253 29.68 0.27 -30.16
N ARG A 254 29.36 -0.99 -30.51
CA ARG A 254 30.05 -2.15 -29.95
C ARG A 254 31.55 -2.12 -30.20
N SER A 255 31.98 -1.89 -31.44
CA SER A 255 33.41 -1.83 -31.79
C SER A 255 34.13 -0.69 -31.09
N ALA A 256 33.51 0.49 -31.00
CA ALA A 256 34.09 1.62 -30.25
C ALA A 256 34.21 1.29 -28.75
N THR A 257 33.18 0.67 -28.16
CA THR A 257 33.18 0.26 -26.74
C THR A 257 34.27 -0.77 -26.46
N LEU A 258 34.36 -1.83 -27.26
CA LEU A 258 35.41 -2.85 -27.11
C LEU A 258 36.82 -2.28 -27.28
N SER A 259 36.99 -1.31 -28.18
CA SER A 259 38.26 -0.61 -28.36
C SER A 259 38.67 0.20 -27.13
N ILE A 260 37.73 0.81 -26.41
CA ILE A 260 38.01 1.55 -25.16
C ILE A 260 38.52 0.58 -24.08
N PHE A 261 37.96 -0.63 -24.02
CA PHE A 261 38.34 -1.65 -23.05
C PHE A 261 39.49 -2.57 -23.50
N GLY A 262 40.16 -2.27 -24.63
CA GLY A 262 41.28 -3.07 -25.13
C GLY A 262 40.91 -4.47 -25.66
N CYS A 263 39.62 -4.75 -25.88
CA CYS A 263 39.13 -6.03 -26.38
C CYS A 263 39.14 -6.07 -27.91
N SER A 264 39.67 -7.16 -28.49
CA SER A 264 39.68 -7.38 -29.94
C SER A 264 38.25 -7.44 -30.52
N PRO A 265 37.99 -6.86 -31.72
CA PRO A 265 36.67 -6.85 -32.37
C PRO A 265 36.14 -8.25 -32.76
N TYR A 266 36.92 -9.30 -32.54
CA TYR A 266 36.58 -10.70 -32.83
C TYR A 266 35.97 -11.48 -31.66
N CYS A 267 35.73 -10.85 -30.50
CA CYS A 267 34.97 -11.48 -29.42
C CYS A 267 33.56 -11.81 -29.94
N LYS A 268 33.28 -13.09 -30.22
CA LYS A 268 31.96 -13.58 -30.67
C LYS A 268 30.94 -13.44 -29.54
N PHE A 269 30.36 -12.25 -29.43
CA PHE A 269 29.30 -11.89 -28.48
C PHE A 269 27.93 -12.39 -28.99
N GLN A 270 27.82 -13.70 -29.26
CA GLN A 270 26.67 -14.28 -29.96
C GLN A 270 25.55 -14.80 -29.04
N SER A 271 25.76 -14.78 -27.71
CA SER A 271 24.83 -15.34 -26.72
C SER A 271 24.19 -14.31 -25.77
N ILE A 272 24.23 -13.01 -26.07
CA ILE A 272 23.82 -11.97 -25.09
C ILE A 272 22.51 -11.27 -25.46
N LEU A 273 21.90 -11.55 -26.62
CA LEU A 273 20.51 -11.14 -26.85
C LEU A 273 19.52 -11.83 -25.90
N SER A 274 19.91 -12.99 -25.35
CA SER A 274 19.19 -13.69 -24.29
C SER A 274 19.41 -13.10 -22.90
N VAL A 275 20.43 -12.26 -22.65
CA VAL A 275 20.70 -11.75 -21.29
C VAL A 275 19.68 -10.67 -20.87
N PRO A 276 19.32 -9.66 -21.68
CA PRO A 276 18.24 -8.74 -21.34
C PRO A 276 16.89 -9.46 -21.19
N LEU A 277 16.64 -10.49 -22.01
CA LEU A 277 15.42 -11.31 -21.96
C LEU A 277 15.38 -12.26 -20.75
N LEU A 278 16.53 -12.83 -20.36
CA LEU A 278 16.69 -13.66 -19.16
C LEU A 278 16.63 -12.79 -17.89
N LEU A 279 17.20 -11.59 -17.92
CA LEU A 279 17.06 -10.60 -16.85
C LEU A 279 15.61 -10.11 -16.73
N LEU A 280 14.91 -9.92 -17.87
CA LEU A 280 13.47 -9.66 -17.90
C LEU A 280 12.66 -10.81 -17.28
N ALA A 281 13.01 -12.05 -17.62
CA ALA A 281 12.34 -13.23 -17.10
C ALA A 281 12.61 -13.41 -15.60
N LEU A 282 13.86 -13.25 -15.13
CA LEU A 282 14.22 -13.34 -13.72
C LEU A 282 13.56 -12.23 -12.89
N LEU A 283 13.61 -10.98 -13.36
CA LEU A 283 12.97 -9.84 -12.67
C LEU A 283 11.43 -9.96 -12.65
N CYS A 284 10.81 -10.58 -13.66
CA CYS A 284 9.36 -10.80 -13.69
C CYS A 284 8.90 -12.07 -12.95
N LEU A 285 9.76 -13.08 -12.79
CA LEU A 285 9.42 -14.37 -12.17
C LEU A 285 9.70 -14.42 -10.66
N GLU A 286 10.63 -13.64 -10.13
CA GLU A 286 10.95 -13.60 -8.69
C GLU A 286 9.96 -12.76 -7.84
N GLY A 287 8.88 -12.25 -8.44
CA GLY A 287 7.84 -11.46 -7.76
C GLY A 287 6.93 -12.22 -6.78
N SER A 288 7.30 -13.42 -6.33
CA SER A 288 6.58 -14.21 -5.32
C SER A 288 7.25 -14.13 -3.94
N VAL A 289 7.70 -12.95 -3.54
CA VAL A 289 8.01 -12.69 -2.12
C VAL A 289 6.74 -12.15 -1.47
N GLU A 290 6.02 -13.02 -0.75
CA GLU A 290 4.99 -12.64 0.22
C GLU A 290 5.66 -11.84 1.35
N ALA A 291 5.91 -10.55 1.12
CA ALA A 291 6.44 -9.63 2.11
C ALA A 291 5.27 -8.99 2.89
N GLY A 292 4.77 -9.70 3.89
CA GLY A 292 4.08 -9.09 5.03
C GLY A 292 5.06 -8.30 5.90
N ASP A 293 4.58 -7.67 6.98
CA ASP A 293 5.39 -6.95 8.00
C ASP A 293 6.37 -7.85 8.79
N GLY A 294 6.67 -9.05 8.30
CA GLY A 294 7.46 -10.09 8.97
C GLY A 294 6.68 -10.91 10.00
N SER A 295 5.48 -10.47 10.41
CA SER A 295 4.68 -11.17 11.42
C SER A 295 4.23 -12.55 10.95
N GLU A 296 4.00 -12.72 9.65
CA GLU A 296 3.57 -14.00 9.07
C GLU A 296 4.61 -15.12 9.28
N VAL A 297 5.90 -14.82 9.15
CA VAL A 297 6.98 -15.79 9.36
C VAL A 297 7.02 -16.24 10.82
N ILE A 298 6.92 -15.28 11.74
CA ILE A 298 6.92 -15.52 13.19
C ILE A 298 5.70 -16.35 13.59
N VAL A 299 4.53 -16.02 13.06
CA VAL A 299 3.27 -16.73 13.34
C VAL A 299 3.34 -18.17 12.80
N LYS A 300 3.86 -18.38 11.58
CA LYS A 300 4.06 -19.72 11.02
C LYS A 300 5.00 -20.58 11.88
N GLU A 301 6.10 -20.00 12.36
CA GLU A 301 7.06 -20.69 13.25
C GLU A 301 6.44 -21.02 14.63
N PHE A 302 5.73 -20.07 15.22
CA PHE A 302 5.01 -20.27 16.48
C PHE A 302 3.97 -21.40 16.36
N ILE A 303 3.18 -21.42 15.28
CA ILE A 303 2.17 -22.45 15.03
C ILE A 303 2.82 -23.82 14.85
N ALA A 304 3.89 -23.94 14.08
CA ALA A 304 4.63 -25.20 13.92
C ALA A 304 5.13 -25.73 15.28
N THR A 305 5.61 -24.82 16.14
CA THR A 305 6.03 -25.15 17.51
C THR A 305 4.85 -25.57 18.39
N PHE A 306 3.73 -24.84 18.33
CA PHE A 306 2.50 -25.14 19.04
C PHE A 306 2.01 -26.56 18.73
N HIS A 307 1.99 -26.93 17.45
CA HIS A 307 1.64 -28.29 17.01
C HIS A 307 2.54 -29.36 17.60
N LYS A 308 3.87 -29.15 17.50
CA LYS A 308 4.86 -30.10 18.00
C LYS A 308 4.72 -30.32 19.52
N VAL A 309 4.53 -29.23 20.27
CA VAL A 309 4.45 -29.25 21.73
C VAL A 309 3.12 -29.82 22.21
N VAL A 310 1.98 -29.44 21.64
CA VAL A 310 0.68 -30.02 22.01
C VAL A 310 0.64 -31.53 21.74
N LYS A 311 1.29 -31.99 20.66
CA LYS A 311 1.43 -33.43 20.37
C LYS A 311 2.26 -34.19 21.42
N SER A 312 3.19 -33.51 22.09
CA SER A 312 4.01 -34.13 23.15
C SER A 312 3.20 -34.43 24.44
N ARG A 313 2.08 -33.73 24.64
CA ARG A 313 1.22 -33.78 25.84
C ARG A 313 1.92 -33.46 27.17
N ASP A 314 3.13 -32.92 27.09
CA ASP A 314 3.87 -32.49 28.27
C ASP A 314 3.29 -31.18 28.79
N LYS A 315 2.77 -31.19 30.03
CA LYS A 315 2.08 -30.04 30.63
C LYS A 315 3.01 -28.84 30.75
N ASP A 316 4.26 -29.06 31.09
CA ASP A 316 5.25 -27.99 31.29
C ASP A 316 5.60 -27.33 29.94
N SER A 317 5.84 -28.14 28.91
CA SER A 317 6.08 -27.66 27.55
C SER A 317 4.86 -26.92 26.97
N ILE A 318 3.65 -27.44 27.19
CA ILE A 318 2.41 -26.78 26.75
C ILE A 318 2.24 -25.45 27.50
N GLY A 319 2.45 -25.42 28.81
CA GLY A 319 2.40 -24.21 29.62
C GLY A 319 3.38 -23.14 29.17
N ALA A 320 4.55 -23.53 28.67
CA ALA A 320 5.59 -22.63 28.15
C ALA A 320 5.21 -21.89 26.85
N LEU A 321 4.12 -22.29 26.18
CA LEU A 321 3.56 -21.59 25.01
C LEU A 321 2.70 -20.38 25.39
N PHE A 322 2.23 -20.30 26.63
CA PHE A 322 1.30 -19.28 27.11
C PHE A 322 2.00 -18.29 28.02
N ASP A 323 1.59 -17.02 27.92
CA ASP A 323 1.95 -15.99 28.87
C ASP A 323 1.37 -16.32 30.26
N ASP A 324 1.91 -15.76 31.33
CA ASP A 324 1.43 -16.05 32.69
C ASP A 324 0.03 -15.45 32.93
N ASP A 325 -0.26 -14.32 32.29
CA ASP A 325 -1.58 -13.67 32.32
C ASP A 325 -2.55 -14.18 31.23
N TYR A 326 -2.26 -15.34 30.63
CA TYR A 326 -3.06 -15.85 29.52
C TYR A 326 -4.52 -16.10 29.89
N PHE A 327 -5.41 -15.70 28.98
CA PHE A 327 -6.83 -15.99 29.08
C PHE A 327 -7.47 -16.28 27.71
N LEU A 328 -8.32 -17.31 27.67
CA LEU A 328 -9.20 -17.64 26.55
C LEU A 328 -10.60 -17.10 26.82
N HIS A 329 -11.07 -16.21 25.96
CA HIS A 329 -12.45 -15.77 25.89
C HIS A 329 -13.20 -16.60 24.84
N GLY A 330 -13.88 -17.66 25.29
CA GLY A 330 -14.68 -18.50 24.39
C GLY A 330 -16.17 -18.13 24.47
N CYS A 331 -16.92 -18.43 23.41
CA CYS A 331 -18.34 -18.08 23.35
C CYS A 331 -19.20 -18.79 24.40
N LYS A 332 -18.74 -19.96 24.85
CA LYS A 332 -19.44 -20.81 25.82
C LYS A 332 -18.61 -21.10 27.06
N ILE A 333 -17.28 -21.01 26.95
CA ILE A 333 -16.34 -21.45 27.98
C ILE A 333 -15.16 -20.50 27.94
N ASN A 334 -14.91 -19.84 29.07
CA ASN A 334 -13.67 -19.12 29.30
C ASN A 334 -12.65 -20.06 29.96
N ARG A 335 -11.36 -19.89 29.66
CA ARG A 335 -10.31 -20.71 30.27
C ARG A 335 -9.10 -19.86 30.65
N THR A 336 -8.64 -20.04 31.87
CA THR A 336 -7.33 -19.57 32.34
C THR A 336 -6.20 -20.41 31.73
N LYS A 337 -4.95 -19.98 31.93
CA LYS A 337 -3.75 -20.73 31.53
C LYS A 337 -3.79 -22.19 31.99
N ASP A 338 -4.01 -22.44 33.28
CA ASP A 338 -3.96 -23.80 33.83
C ASP A 338 -5.06 -24.70 33.26
N GLU A 339 -6.28 -24.17 33.12
CA GLU A 339 -7.42 -24.87 32.53
C GLU A 339 -7.20 -25.16 31.04
N GLN A 340 -6.54 -24.24 30.32
CA GLN A 340 -6.19 -24.42 28.92
C GLN A 340 -5.08 -25.44 28.73
N VAL A 341 -4.03 -25.42 29.57
CA VAL A 341 -2.93 -26.39 29.56
C VAL A 341 -3.47 -27.78 29.88
N GLN A 342 -4.33 -27.90 30.89
CA GLN A 342 -4.96 -29.17 31.26
C GLN A 342 -5.82 -29.72 30.12
N PHE A 343 -6.58 -28.85 29.45
CA PHE A 343 -7.38 -29.23 28.29
C PHE A 343 -6.54 -29.72 27.13
N LEU A 344 -5.51 -28.96 26.73
CA LEU A 344 -4.64 -29.34 25.61
C LEU A 344 -3.87 -30.63 25.90
N SER A 345 -3.47 -30.86 27.15
CA SER A 345 -2.82 -32.10 27.58
C SER A 345 -3.74 -33.32 27.52
N SER A 346 -5.07 -33.10 27.55
CA SER A 346 -6.08 -34.16 27.51
C SER A 346 -6.56 -34.52 26.10
N LEU A 347 -6.05 -33.87 25.04
CA LEU A 347 -6.47 -34.10 23.67
C LEU A 347 -5.96 -35.44 23.09
N PHE A 348 -6.83 -36.17 22.39
CA PHE A 348 -6.52 -37.46 21.73
C PHE A 348 -5.52 -37.29 20.57
N SER A 349 -4.82 -38.38 20.21
CA SER A 349 -3.62 -38.36 19.34
C SER A 349 -3.91 -37.98 17.89
N ASP A 350 -5.18 -38.03 17.49
CA ASP A 350 -5.65 -37.78 16.13
C ASP A 350 -6.18 -36.34 15.95
N PHE A 351 -6.05 -35.49 16.97
CA PHE A 351 -6.52 -34.11 16.91
C PHE A 351 -5.58 -33.24 16.07
N SER A 352 -5.99 -32.91 14.85
CA SER A 352 -5.32 -31.93 13.99
C SER A 352 -5.99 -30.56 14.13
N VAL A 353 -5.21 -29.55 14.52
CA VAL A 353 -5.65 -28.15 14.61
C VAL A 353 -5.21 -27.44 13.35
N ASP A 354 -5.97 -27.53 12.27
CA ASP A 354 -5.59 -26.80 11.05
C ASP A 354 -5.91 -25.31 11.24
N LEU A 355 -4.86 -24.50 11.42
CA LEU A 355 -4.92 -23.06 11.62
C LEU A 355 -4.82 -22.36 10.27
N ASP A 356 -5.97 -22.18 9.63
CA ASP A 356 -6.08 -21.39 8.41
C ASP A 356 -6.13 -19.90 8.80
N PHE A 357 -4.99 -19.22 8.76
CA PHE A 357 -4.88 -17.83 9.15
C PHE A 357 -5.24 -16.91 7.98
N LYS A 358 -6.07 -15.90 8.25
CA LYS A 358 -6.52 -14.94 7.23
C LYS A 358 -5.65 -13.69 7.20
N ILE A 359 -5.22 -13.19 8.36
CA ILE A 359 -4.54 -11.90 8.52
C ILE A 359 -3.68 -11.93 9.81
N CYS A 360 -2.43 -11.46 9.75
CA CYS A 360 -1.59 -11.19 10.92
C CYS A 360 -0.90 -9.81 10.79
N HIS A 361 -0.73 -9.09 11.90
CA HIS A 361 -0.02 -7.81 11.94
C HIS A 361 0.52 -7.49 13.34
N PHE A 362 1.60 -6.70 13.41
CA PHE A 362 2.08 -6.12 14.67
C PHE A 362 1.12 -5.05 15.23
N MET A 363 0.91 -5.04 16.55
CA MET A 363 0.16 -3.99 17.25
C MET A 363 1.02 -2.74 17.48
N ARG A 364 0.45 -1.53 17.32
CA ARG A 364 1.18 -0.26 17.42
C ARG A 364 1.81 -0.09 18.81
N ASP A 365 3.06 0.35 18.85
CA ASP A 365 3.86 0.63 20.06
C ASP A 365 4.10 -0.56 21.01
N SER A 366 3.92 -1.80 20.52
CA SER A 366 4.25 -3.03 21.25
C SER A 366 4.96 -4.03 20.34
N LYS A 367 5.63 -5.03 20.93
CA LYS A 367 6.17 -6.17 20.18
C LYS A 367 5.12 -7.26 19.90
N ASP A 368 3.84 -6.95 20.15
CA ASP A 368 2.77 -7.94 20.14
C ASP A 368 2.23 -8.12 18.71
N ILE A 369 1.84 -9.35 18.37
CA ILE A 369 1.29 -9.71 17.06
C ILE A 369 -0.17 -10.13 17.24
N LYS A 370 -1.06 -9.53 16.46
CA LYS A 370 -2.48 -9.88 16.41
C LYS A 370 -2.73 -10.81 15.21
N VAL A 371 -3.30 -11.98 15.47
CA VAL A 371 -3.53 -13.03 14.46
C VAL A 371 -5.01 -13.37 14.39
N TYR A 372 -5.59 -13.31 13.19
CA TYR A 372 -6.95 -13.76 12.92
C TYR A 372 -6.91 -15.12 12.24
N THR A 373 -7.41 -16.13 12.92
CA THR A 373 -7.30 -17.53 12.46
C THR A 373 -8.62 -18.27 12.56
N LYS A 374 -8.82 -19.22 11.65
CA LYS A 374 -9.87 -20.23 11.78
C LYS A 374 -9.27 -21.48 12.38
N ILE A 375 -9.97 -22.08 13.33
CA ILE A 375 -9.62 -23.40 13.83
C ILE A 375 -10.59 -24.40 13.22
N ASN A 376 -10.08 -25.25 12.33
CA ASN A 376 -10.85 -26.40 11.85
C ASN A 376 -10.81 -27.50 12.92
N LYS A 377 -11.96 -27.79 13.53
CA LYS A 377 -12.18 -28.98 14.35
C LYS A 377 -13.24 -29.86 13.69
N GLU A 378 -13.33 -31.13 14.07
CA GLU A 378 -14.53 -31.95 13.82
C GLU A 378 -15.72 -31.34 14.60
N GLY A 379 -16.40 -30.38 13.98
CA GLY A 379 -17.44 -29.56 14.62
C GLY A 379 -17.65 -28.20 13.92
N PRO A 380 -18.48 -27.31 14.48
CA PRO A 380 -18.72 -25.99 13.90
C PRO A 380 -17.42 -25.17 13.82
N LYS A 381 -17.19 -24.55 12.66
CA LYS A 381 -16.02 -23.70 12.39
C LYS A 381 -16.04 -22.51 13.34
N ALA A 382 -14.97 -22.33 14.12
CA ALA A 382 -14.80 -21.22 15.03
C ALA A 382 -13.66 -20.31 14.55
N GLU A 383 -13.92 -19.01 14.49
CA GLU A 383 -12.92 -17.98 14.17
C GLU A 383 -12.37 -17.42 15.48
N TYR A 384 -11.06 -17.19 15.54
CA TYR A 384 -10.36 -16.71 16.72
C TYR A 384 -9.48 -15.51 16.41
N MET A 385 -9.38 -14.60 17.37
CA MET A 385 -8.39 -13.55 17.43
C MET A 385 -7.37 -13.90 18.52
N LEU A 386 -6.12 -14.09 18.12
CA LEU A 386 -5.00 -14.42 19.01
C LEU A 386 -4.10 -13.20 19.17
N VAL A 387 -3.53 -13.04 20.35
CA VAL A 387 -2.49 -12.05 20.62
C VAL A 387 -1.23 -12.76 21.09
N LEU A 388 -0.16 -12.66 20.30
CA LEU A 388 1.17 -13.14 20.67
C LEU A 388 1.94 -11.98 21.29
N HIS A 389 2.53 -12.21 22.45
CA HIS A 389 3.37 -11.26 23.15
C HIS A 389 4.83 -11.72 23.11
N PHE A 390 5.75 -10.79 22.88
CA PHE A 390 7.18 -11.09 22.91
C PHE A 390 7.72 -10.91 24.32
N SER A 391 8.08 -12.01 24.98
CA SER A 391 8.61 -11.99 26.35
C SER A 391 9.65 -13.09 26.57
N ALA A 392 10.77 -12.72 27.19
CA ALA A 392 11.93 -13.59 27.45
C ALA A 392 12.45 -14.33 26.20
N ASP A 393 12.76 -13.57 25.15
CA ASP A 393 13.33 -14.02 23.86
C ASP A 393 12.48 -15.01 23.06
N LYS A 394 11.18 -15.12 23.35
CA LYS A 394 10.25 -15.93 22.56
C LYS A 394 8.85 -15.32 22.53
N TYR A 395 8.09 -15.68 21.51
CA TYR A 395 6.66 -15.35 21.42
C TYR A 395 5.83 -16.34 22.24
N ARG A 396 4.91 -15.81 23.04
CA ARG A 396 3.94 -16.59 23.82
C ARG A 396 2.54 -16.09 23.54
N LEU A 397 1.55 -16.96 23.68
CA LEU A 397 0.15 -16.59 23.53
C LEU A 397 -0.32 -15.85 24.79
N LYS A 398 -0.68 -14.57 24.63
CA LYS A 398 -1.17 -13.69 25.69
C LYS A 398 -2.69 -13.72 25.83
N SER A 399 -3.40 -13.85 24.72
CA SER A 399 -4.85 -14.07 24.77
C SER A 399 -5.36 -14.74 23.52
N ALA A 400 -6.53 -15.37 23.65
CA ALA A 400 -7.30 -15.92 22.56
C ALA A 400 -8.77 -15.53 22.75
N THR A 401 -9.41 -15.03 21.69
CA THR A 401 -10.83 -14.61 21.72
C THR A 401 -11.58 -15.28 20.59
N GLU A 402 -12.62 -16.04 20.90
CA GLU A 402 -13.50 -16.67 19.92
C GLU A 402 -14.52 -15.67 19.39
N TRP A 403 -14.75 -15.67 18.08
CA TRP A 403 -15.78 -14.85 17.45
C TRP A 403 -17.16 -15.48 17.63
N CYS A 404 -17.99 -14.85 18.44
CA CYS A 404 -19.35 -15.31 18.74
C CYS A 404 -20.36 -14.50 17.94
N GLY A 405 -20.95 -15.11 16.90
CA GLY A 405 -22.06 -14.47 16.17
C GLY A 405 -23.20 -14.07 17.12
N ASN A 406 -23.62 -12.81 17.05
CA ASN A 406 -24.75 -12.15 17.72
C ASN A 406 -25.50 -12.96 18.79
N SER A 407 -25.08 -12.88 20.06
CA SER A 407 -25.98 -13.07 21.22
C SER A 407 -25.33 -12.64 22.53
N ILE A 408 -26.02 -11.76 23.25
CA ILE A 408 -25.76 -11.32 24.61
C ILE A 408 -26.17 -12.44 25.58
N ARG A 409 -25.35 -12.72 26.61
CA ARG A 409 -25.87 -13.24 27.90
C ARG A 409 -25.27 -12.47 29.08
N SER A 410 -26.18 -12.08 29.98
CA SER A 410 -25.99 -11.33 31.21
C SER A 410 -25.03 -12.01 32.19
N PHE A 411 -24.14 -11.25 32.82
CA PHE A 411 -23.35 -11.70 33.96
C PHE A 411 -23.29 -10.59 35.03
N VAL A 412 -24.17 -10.71 36.02
CA VAL A 412 -23.96 -10.18 37.37
C VAL A 412 -24.23 -11.36 38.29
N ASP A 413 -23.18 -11.91 38.89
CA ASP A 413 -23.13 -12.39 40.27
C ASP A 413 -21.71 -12.92 40.56
N VAL A 414 -21.25 -12.66 41.79
CA VAL A 414 -19.95 -12.99 42.44
C VAL A 414 -18.85 -11.91 42.33
N VAL A 415 -18.52 -11.31 43.47
CA VAL A 415 -17.42 -10.37 43.78
C VAL A 415 -16.57 -11.05 44.89
N PRO A 416 -15.21 -11.11 44.88
CA PRO A 416 -14.21 -10.00 44.75
C PRO A 416 -12.88 -10.36 44.00
N PRO A 417 -11.79 -9.55 43.98
CA PRO A 417 -11.58 -8.09 43.85
C PRO A 417 -10.83 -7.70 42.53
N HIS A 418 -10.67 -6.38 42.30
CA HIS A 418 -9.83 -5.64 41.30
C HIS A 418 -10.48 -5.10 40.00
N ASN A 419 -10.03 -3.87 39.63
CA ASN A 419 -10.48 -2.98 38.54
C ASN A 419 -10.66 -3.61 37.14
N LYS A 420 -10.17 -4.86 36.92
CA LYS A 420 -10.29 -5.59 35.65
C LYS A 420 -11.73 -5.95 35.29
N TYR A 421 -12.60 -6.23 36.27
CA TYR A 421 -14.02 -6.56 36.00
C TYR A 421 -14.88 -5.33 35.68
N VAL A 422 -14.60 -4.20 36.34
CA VAL A 422 -15.28 -2.91 36.07
C VAL A 422 -15.01 -2.47 34.64
N PHE A 423 -13.77 -2.66 34.18
CA PHE A 423 -13.39 -2.41 32.79
C PHE A 423 -14.18 -3.25 31.78
N GLU A 424 -14.38 -4.55 32.04
CA GLU A 424 -15.18 -5.42 31.15
C GLU A 424 -16.68 -5.06 31.12
N ILE A 425 -17.28 -4.76 32.29
CA ILE A 425 -18.68 -4.31 32.36
C ILE A 425 -18.86 -3.02 31.56
N ILE A 426 -17.97 -2.05 31.77
CA ILE A 426 -18.06 -0.76 31.12
C ILE A 426 -17.70 -0.87 29.63
N SER A 427 -16.79 -1.77 29.24
CA SER A 427 -16.47 -2.07 27.84
C SER A 427 -17.70 -2.58 27.08
N ALA A 428 -18.45 -3.53 27.67
CA ALA A 428 -19.71 -4.00 27.10
C ALA A 428 -20.80 -2.90 27.07
N TYR A 429 -20.86 -2.08 28.12
CA TYR A 429 -21.80 -0.96 28.22
C TYR A 429 -21.52 0.11 27.13
N VAL A 430 -20.26 0.52 26.96
CA VAL A 430 -19.82 1.49 25.95
C VAL A 430 -20.08 0.98 24.54
N ARG A 431 -19.81 -0.30 24.23
CA ARG A 431 -20.14 -0.89 22.92
C ARG A 431 -21.63 -0.79 22.60
N THR A 432 -22.49 -1.04 23.59
CA THR A 432 -23.95 -0.95 23.41
C THR A 432 -24.40 0.49 23.17
N LEU A 433 -23.79 1.45 23.87
CA LEU A 433 -24.02 2.87 23.66
C LEU A 433 -23.60 3.31 22.25
N VAL A 434 -22.41 2.91 21.80
CA VAL A 434 -21.91 3.18 20.43
C VAL A 434 -22.84 2.60 19.38
N GLN A 435 -23.30 1.36 19.56
CA GLN A 435 -24.30 0.75 18.66
C GLN A 435 -25.59 1.57 18.61
N ALA A 436 -26.11 2.04 19.74
CA ALA A 436 -27.31 2.88 19.78
C ALA A 436 -27.13 4.22 19.04
N VAL A 437 -25.92 4.80 19.11
CA VAL A 437 -25.55 6.00 18.35
C VAL A 437 -25.48 5.69 16.85
N ASP A 438 -24.83 4.61 16.45
CA ASP A 438 -24.70 4.18 15.05
C ASP A 438 -26.06 3.90 14.39
N GLU A 439 -26.97 3.26 15.11
CA GLU A 439 -28.34 2.98 14.67
C GLU A 439 -29.25 4.22 14.69
N ARG A 440 -28.76 5.37 15.22
CA ARG A 440 -29.52 6.61 15.42
C ARG A 440 -30.78 6.39 16.27
N ASN A 441 -30.71 5.45 17.20
CA ASN A 441 -31.84 5.05 18.04
C ASN A 441 -31.98 6.02 19.23
N SER A 442 -32.70 7.12 19.01
CA SER A 442 -32.89 8.17 20.02
C SER A 442 -33.47 7.68 21.36
N ALA A 443 -34.35 6.67 21.35
CA ALA A 443 -34.93 6.08 22.55
C ALA A 443 -33.89 5.29 23.35
N MET A 444 -33.05 4.51 22.65
CA MET A 444 -31.98 3.73 23.26
C MET A 444 -30.84 4.63 23.77
N ILE A 445 -30.42 5.66 23.03
CA ILE A 445 -29.46 6.66 23.52
C ILE A 445 -30.02 7.36 24.78
N SER A 446 -31.31 7.70 24.79
CA SER A 446 -31.97 8.32 25.94
C SER A 446 -32.00 7.44 27.18
N SER A 447 -32.02 6.10 27.05
CA SER A 447 -32.04 5.20 28.21
C SER A 447 -30.70 5.12 28.95
N PHE A 448 -29.59 5.45 28.29
CA PHE A 448 -28.27 5.51 28.91
C PHE A 448 -28.06 6.76 29.79
N LEU A 449 -28.83 7.83 29.55
CA LEU A 449 -28.62 9.14 30.17
C LEU A 449 -29.64 9.44 31.27
N SER A 450 -29.20 9.93 32.43
CA SER A 450 -30.10 10.37 33.50
C SER A 450 -30.98 11.56 33.09
N ARG A 451 -32.08 11.83 33.79
CA ARG A 451 -32.97 12.97 33.46
C ARG A 451 -32.25 14.33 33.54
N ASN A 452 -31.29 14.45 34.45
CA ASN A 452 -30.54 15.68 34.70
C ASN A 452 -29.13 15.63 34.08
N PHE A 453 -28.92 14.79 33.06
CA PHE A 453 -27.61 14.64 32.43
C PHE A 453 -27.11 15.95 31.80
N VAL A 454 -25.85 16.25 32.08
CA VAL A 454 -25.11 17.40 31.54
C VAL A 454 -23.75 16.92 31.02
N LEU A 455 -23.41 17.35 29.80
CA LEU A 455 -22.07 17.26 29.23
C LEU A 455 -21.38 18.61 29.35
N GLN A 456 -20.20 18.63 29.96
CA GLN A 456 -19.33 19.80 30.01
C GLN A 456 -18.23 19.68 28.94
N LEU A 457 -18.20 20.59 27.98
CA LEU A 457 -17.10 20.73 27.02
C LEU A 457 -16.42 22.07 27.28
N CYS A 458 -15.22 22.08 27.84
CA CYS A 458 -14.45 23.30 28.17
C CYS A 458 -15.32 24.46 28.70
N ALA A 459 -15.69 25.43 27.86
CA ALA A 459 -16.52 26.59 28.22
C ALA A 459 -18.05 26.35 28.18
N ASP A 460 -18.54 25.32 27.48
CA ASP A 460 -19.94 25.11 27.16
C ASP A 460 -20.57 23.92 27.92
N LYS A 461 -21.87 24.05 28.20
CA LYS A 461 -22.71 23.01 28.83
C LYS A 461 -23.82 22.58 27.89
N TYR A 462 -23.95 21.27 27.69
CA TYR A 462 -24.98 20.68 26.86
C TYR A 462 -25.92 19.80 27.69
N THR A 463 -27.22 19.97 27.49
CA THR A 463 -28.25 19.16 28.14
C THR A 463 -28.49 17.85 27.40
N LYS A 464 -29.09 16.87 28.09
CA LYS A 464 -29.55 15.59 27.50
C LYS A 464 -30.26 15.75 26.15
N ARG A 465 -31.18 16.72 26.02
CA ARG A 465 -31.95 16.94 24.78
C ARG A 465 -31.05 17.41 23.63
N GLN A 466 -30.12 18.34 23.90
CA GLN A 466 -29.22 18.89 22.88
C GLN A 466 -28.26 17.81 22.35
N ILE A 467 -27.76 16.94 23.23
CA ILE A 467 -26.82 15.88 22.86
C ILE A 467 -27.49 14.77 22.06
N ILE A 468 -28.69 14.33 22.47
CA ILE A 468 -29.44 13.33 21.69
C ILE A 468 -29.77 13.88 20.30
N ALA A 469 -30.18 15.15 20.21
CA ALA A 469 -30.45 15.78 18.92
C ALA A 469 -29.19 15.84 18.03
N PHE A 470 -28.04 16.18 18.61
CA PHE A 470 -26.75 16.17 17.91
C PHE A 470 -26.37 14.77 17.41
N LEU A 471 -26.38 13.76 18.29
CA LEU A 471 -25.99 12.39 17.96
C LEU A 471 -26.88 11.77 16.88
N VAL A 472 -28.18 12.05 16.91
CA VAL A 472 -29.13 11.58 15.88
C VAL A 472 -28.92 12.30 14.54
N SER A 473 -28.44 13.55 14.56
CA SER A 473 -28.18 14.34 13.36
C SER A 473 -26.89 13.98 12.61
N LEU A 474 -26.04 13.11 13.19
CA LEU A 474 -24.77 12.72 12.58
C LEU A 474 -24.98 11.99 11.22
N PRO A 475 -24.15 12.25 10.19
CA PRO A 475 -24.22 11.55 8.90
C PRO A 475 -24.04 10.02 9.03
N LYS A 476 -24.77 9.22 8.24
CA LYS A 476 -24.74 7.74 8.26
C LYS A 476 -23.36 7.08 8.03
N PHE A 477 -22.37 7.86 7.62
CA PHE A 477 -20.99 7.39 7.35
C PHE A 477 -19.94 8.08 8.23
N THR A 478 -20.36 8.66 9.37
CA THR A 478 -19.42 9.21 10.36
C THR A 478 -18.61 8.05 10.94
N ARG A 479 -17.30 8.03 10.69
CA ARG A 479 -16.39 7.00 11.18
C ARG A 479 -15.69 7.55 12.41
N TYR A 480 -16.17 7.13 13.57
CA TYR A 480 -15.53 7.40 14.86
C TYR A 480 -15.21 6.05 15.53
N SER A 481 -14.16 6.00 16.34
CA SER A 481 -13.93 4.88 17.26
C SER A 481 -13.99 5.38 18.70
N VAL A 482 -14.47 4.52 19.59
CA VAL A 482 -14.54 4.80 21.02
C VAL A 482 -13.82 3.67 21.72
N ASP A 483 -12.67 4.00 22.32
CA ASP A 483 -11.86 3.06 23.06
C ASP A 483 -11.96 3.37 24.56
N LEU A 484 -12.15 2.34 25.37
CA LEU A 484 -12.21 2.48 26.83
C LEU A 484 -10.77 2.54 27.36
N ILE A 485 -10.43 3.62 28.07
CA ILE A 485 -9.09 3.85 28.65
C ILE A 485 -9.03 3.34 30.09
N SER A 486 -10.03 3.68 30.90
CA SER A 486 -10.11 3.31 32.31
C SER A 486 -11.55 3.18 32.78
N ALA A 487 -11.77 2.38 33.83
CA ALA A 487 -13.07 2.27 34.49
C ALA A 487 -12.89 1.82 35.94
N GLU A 488 -13.35 2.63 36.89
CA GLU A 488 -13.11 2.45 38.31
C GLU A 488 -14.32 2.88 39.15
N PHE A 489 -14.50 2.28 40.33
CA PHE A 489 -15.49 2.75 41.29
C PHE A 489 -15.04 4.07 41.93
N VAL A 490 -15.98 4.99 42.13
CA VAL A 490 -15.72 6.31 42.73
C VAL A 490 -15.44 6.20 44.22
N ASP A 491 -16.08 5.25 44.89
CA ASP A 491 -15.97 5.01 46.32
C ASP A 491 -16.18 3.53 46.67
N ASP A 492 -15.83 3.15 47.89
CA ASP A 492 -16.01 1.79 48.42
C ASP A 492 -17.48 1.36 48.51
N THR A 493 -18.43 2.28 48.25
CA THR A 493 -19.86 1.97 48.24
C THR A 493 -20.29 1.25 46.96
N HIS A 494 -19.43 1.22 45.93
CA HIS A 494 -19.68 0.57 44.64
C HIS A 494 -20.96 1.06 43.93
N ARG A 495 -21.43 2.28 44.24
CA ARG A 495 -22.68 2.84 43.69
C ARG A 495 -22.47 3.77 42.52
N SER A 496 -21.22 4.10 42.20
CA SER A 496 -20.87 5.01 41.12
C SER A 496 -19.58 4.54 40.46
N ILE A 497 -19.58 4.50 39.13
CA ILE A 497 -18.42 4.16 38.32
C ILE A 497 -18.04 5.39 37.51
N VAL A 498 -16.75 5.72 37.51
CA VAL A 498 -16.16 6.69 36.60
C VAL A 498 -15.35 5.93 35.56
N PHE A 499 -15.56 6.29 34.30
CA PHE A 499 -14.83 5.69 33.19
C PHE A 499 -14.41 6.73 32.16
N THR A 500 -13.26 6.48 31.55
CA THR A 500 -12.68 7.39 30.55
C THR A 500 -12.66 6.70 29.21
N VAL A 501 -13.16 7.37 28.18
CA VAL A 501 -13.08 6.90 26.80
C VAL A 501 -12.29 7.88 25.95
N GLU A 502 -11.60 7.32 24.98
CA GLU A 502 -10.98 8.05 23.88
C GLU A 502 -11.91 7.96 22.68
N ILE A 503 -12.38 9.12 22.21
CA ILE A 503 -13.22 9.22 21.03
C ILE A 503 -12.35 9.76 19.91
N TYR A 504 -12.15 8.94 18.89
CA TYR A 504 -11.38 9.33 17.72
C TYR A 504 -12.31 9.67 16.57
N ASP A 505 -12.27 10.90 16.09
CA ASP A 505 -13.00 11.35 14.92
C ASP A 505 -12.07 12.17 13.99
N TYR A 506 -11.80 11.64 12.79
CA TYR A 506 -10.98 12.28 11.74
C TYR A 506 -9.68 12.99 12.20
N GLY A 507 -8.97 12.39 13.18
CA GLY A 507 -7.69 12.88 13.70
C GLY A 507 -7.81 14.07 14.65
N GLN A 508 -8.98 14.25 15.26
CA GLN A 508 -9.12 14.85 16.58
C GLN A 508 -9.37 13.71 17.57
N GLU A 509 -8.65 13.77 18.67
CA GLU A 509 -8.77 12.87 19.80
C GLU A 509 -9.49 13.67 20.88
N LEU A 510 -10.62 13.14 21.33
CA LEU A 510 -11.36 13.70 22.46
C LEU A 510 -11.38 12.67 23.56
N THR A 511 -10.69 12.95 24.64
CA THR A 511 -10.77 12.20 25.88
C THR A 511 -11.95 12.74 26.68
N ALA A 512 -12.88 11.85 27.02
CA ALA A 512 -14.05 12.20 27.81
C ALA A 512 -14.20 11.26 29.00
N GLU A 513 -14.41 11.84 30.17
CA GLU A 513 -14.69 11.14 31.42
C GLU A 513 -16.20 11.15 31.68
N PHE A 514 -16.75 9.98 31.98
CA PHE A 514 -18.15 9.75 32.25
C PHE A 514 -18.34 9.32 33.70
N THR A 515 -19.29 9.94 34.38
CA THR A 515 -19.71 9.54 35.72
C THR A 515 -21.06 8.83 35.63
N THR A 516 -21.17 7.69 36.29
CA THR A 516 -22.39 6.88 36.33
C THR A 516 -22.89 6.68 37.75
N LYS A 517 -24.18 6.37 37.87
CA LYS A 517 -24.78 5.82 39.08
C LYS A 517 -25.38 4.45 38.78
N ILE A 518 -25.28 3.56 39.75
CA ILE A 518 -25.93 2.26 39.70
C ILE A 518 -27.24 2.36 40.49
N GLU A 519 -28.36 2.36 39.77
CA GLU A 519 -29.71 2.40 40.34
C GLU A 519 -30.52 1.21 39.82
N ASN A 520 -31.12 0.41 40.71
CA ASN A 520 -31.92 -0.77 40.35
C ASN A 520 -31.20 -1.73 39.37
N ASN A 521 -29.93 -2.05 39.63
CA ASN A 521 -29.05 -2.87 38.78
C ASN A 521 -28.79 -2.31 37.36
N ASN A 522 -29.11 -1.03 37.11
CA ASN A 522 -28.80 -0.37 35.84
C ASN A 522 -27.72 0.69 36.03
N ILE A 523 -26.77 0.72 35.09
CA ILE A 523 -25.75 1.77 35.01
C ILE A 523 -26.34 2.92 34.20
N ILE A 524 -26.44 4.10 34.82
CA ILE A 524 -26.99 5.30 34.20
C ILE A 524 -25.92 6.41 34.23
N ILE A 525 -25.65 7.02 33.08
CA ILE A 525 -24.72 8.14 32.98
C ILE A 525 -25.38 9.39 33.57
N VAL A 526 -24.75 9.96 34.60
CA VAL A 526 -25.23 11.16 35.28
C VAL A 526 -24.56 12.43 34.77
N SER A 527 -23.29 12.37 34.38
CA SER A 527 -22.55 13.50 33.81
C SER A 527 -21.41 13.01 32.93
N ALA A 528 -20.97 13.88 32.03
CA ALA A 528 -19.77 13.67 31.23
C ALA A 528 -18.98 14.97 31.11
N ARG A 529 -17.65 14.89 31.01
CA ARG A 529 -16.77 16.04 30.77
C ARG A 529 -15.64 15.69 29.83
N SER A 530 -15.25 16.64 28.98
CA SER A 530 -14.00 16.52 28.21
C SER A 530 -12.79 16.78 29.12
N LEU A 531 -11.71 16.01 28.91
CA LEU A 531 -10.44 16.15 29.62
C LEU A 531 -9.41 16.98 28.83
N ASP A 532 -9.66 17.30 27.55
CA ASP A 532 -8.68 17.95 26.65
C ASP A 532 -8.71 19.49 26.70
N CYS A 533 -9.26 20.07 27.77
CA CYS A 533 -9.36 21.51 27.92
C CYS A 533 -8.05 22.10 28.47
N MET A 534 -7.20 22.63 27.60
CA MET A 534 -6.08 23.50 28.02
C MET A 534 -6.64 24.83 28.55
N TYR A 535 -6.27 25.21 29.77
CA TYR A 535 -6.42 26.58 30.29
C TYR A 535 -5.33 27.51 29.75
#